data_AF-A0AAQ4DY46-F1
#
_entry.id   AF-A0AAQ4DY46-F1
#
_cell.length_a   1.000
_cell.length_b   1.000
_cell.length_c   1.000
_cell.angle_alpha   90.00
_cell.angle_beta   90.00
_cell.angle_gamma   90.00
#
_symmetry.space_group_name_H-M   'P 1'
#
loop_
_entity.id
_entity.type
_entity.pdbx_description
1 polymer ?
#
loop_
_entity_poly.entity_id
_entity_poly.type
_entity_poly.pdbx_seq_one_letter_code
_entity_poly.pdbx_strand_id
1 'polypeptide(L)'
;MALKKGCCITALYSSPAANGFNGVDGHGQATVERGFSVNRQVCVENLKSLSYISQRVICDAIDKAGGILNIPVTKELRTSVSAARHRYQAYLEAQKKEQLEEAKESKRRLVEEEIDTLKRKKVRPEATVADLTASADNLAEKAEETGDVVHIVKSNCLRKTAKSKTEELLNIKQEIITKLQELS
;
A
#
# COMPACT_ATOMS: atom_id res chain seq x y z
N MET A 1 15.27 -42.85 32.64
CA MET A 1 16.60 -42.21 32.51
C MET A 1 16.48 -41.17 31.39
N ALA A 2 16.52 -39.90 31.76
CA ALA A 2 16.21 -38.78 30.88
C ALA A 2 17.37 -38.48 29.91
N LEU A 3 17.10 -38.46 28.60
CA LEU A 3 18.04 -37.94 27.61
C LEU A 3 17.51 -36.60 27.09
N LYS A 4 18.25 -35.56 27.48
CA LYS A 4 18.10 -34.15 27.10
C LYS A 4 17.95 -33.99 25.59
N LYS A 5 16.81 -33.45 25.14
CA LYS A 5 16.68 -32.86 23.80
C LYS A 5 17.33 -31.47 23.80
N GLY A 6 18.63 -31.41 23.57
CA GLY A 6 19.34 -30.18 23.24
C GLY A 6 19.44 -30.06 21.72
N CYS A 7 18.42 -29.49 21.08
CA CYS A 7 18.53 -29.09 19.67
C CYS A 7 19.10 -27.67 19.64
N CYS A 8 20.43 -27.57 19.66
CA CYS A 8 21.13 -26.33 19.36
C CYS A 8 21.13 -26.13 17.84
N ILE A 9 20.16 -25.37 17.32
CA ILE A 9 20.34 -24.71 16.03
C ILE A 9 20.68 -23.26 16.34
N THR A 10 21.97 -22.97 16.26
CA THR A 10 22.54 -21.63 16.24
C THR A 10 21.83 -20.78 15.20
N ALA A 11 21.25 -19.68 15.68
CA ALA A 11 20.71 -18.60 14.90
C ALA A 11 21.78 -18.00 13.97
N LEU A 12 21.46 -17.93 12.67
CA LEU A 12 22.02 -16.94 11.76
C LEU A 12 20.87 -16.35 10.93
N TYR A 13 20.06 -15.54 11.60
CA TYR A 13 19.24 -14.51 10.97
C TYR A 13 19.31 -13.26 11.85
N SER A 14 20.39 -12.50 11.70
CA SER A 14 20.40 -11.08 12.07
C SER A 14 19.92 -10.32 10.84
N SER A 15 18.71 -9.78 10.89
CA SER A 15 18.26 -8.70 10.00
C SER A 15 17.89 -7.50 10.88
N PRO A 16 18.27 -6.27 10.48
CA PRO A 16 18.11 -5.09 11.31
C PRO A 16 16.68 -4.55 11.15
N ALA A 17 15.89 -4.64 12.21
CA ALA A 17 14.64 -3.88 12.32
C ALA A 17 14.88 -2.69 13.25
N ALA A 18 15.27 -1.56 12.66
CA ALA A 18 14.97 -0.27 13.24
C ALA A 18 13.48 0.00 13.02
N ASN A 19 12.73 0.19 14.10
CA ASN A 19 11.84 1.33 14.31
C ASN A 19 11.11 1.16 15.64
N GLY A 20 11.21 2.19 16.47
CA GLY A 20 10.70 2.19 17.83
C GLY A 20 9.18 2.15 17.90
N PHE A 21 8.66 1.51 18.94
CA PHE A 21 7.34 1.81 19.45
C PHE A 21 7.36 1.68 20.98
N ASN A 22 6.78 2.69 21.62
CA ASN A 22 6.85 3.02 23.03
C ASN A 22 6.36 1.90 23.95
N GLY A 23 6.91 1.88 25.17
CA GLY A 23 6.53 0.95 26.22
C GLY A 23 5.08 1.09 26.67
N VAL A 24 4.51 -0.06 27.06
CA VAL A 24 3.37 -0.19 27.99
C VAL A 24 3.38 -1.60 28.58
N ASP A 25 3.80 -1.67 29.83
CA ASP A 25 3.26 -2.48 30.94
C ASP A 25 3.10 -4.02 30.79
N GLY A 26 4.09 -4.76 31.32
CA GLY A 26 3.96 -5.28 32.68
C GLY A 26 2.96 -6.40 33.02
N HIS A 27 2.23 -7.02 32.08
CA HIS A 27 1.37 -8.17 32.40
C HIS A 27 1.57 -9.36 31.45
N GLY A 28 1.89 -10.53 32.04
CA GLY A 28 2.24 -11.75 31.33
C GLY A 28 1.19 -12.21 30.33
N GLN A 29 1.55 -12.16 29.05
CA GLN A 29 0.75 -12.64 27.90
C GLN A 29 0.82 -14.18 27.77
N ALA A 30 0.63 -14.91 28.86
CA ALA A 30 0.54 -16.37 28.85
C ALA A 30 -0.90 -16.78 29.17
N THR A 31 -1.66 -17.17 28.14
CA THR A 31 -2.97 -17.80 28.32
C THR A 31 -2.74 -19.31 28.46
N VAL A 32 -3.30 -19.92 29.51
CA VAL A 32 -3.11 -21.34 29.81
C VAL A 32 -4.31 -22.11 29.28
N GLU A 33 -4.15 -22.83 28.17
CA GLU A 33 -5.08 -23.89 27.80
C GLU A 33 -4.49 -25.24 28.24
N ARG A 34 -5.21 -25.95 29.11
CA ARG A 34 -4.90 -27.33 29.56
C ARG A 34 -3.49 -27.57 30.13
N GLY A 35 -2.94 -26.58 30.84
CA GLY A 35 -1.69 -26.76 31.60
C GLY A 35 -0.40 -26.59 30.78
N PHE A 36 -0.49 -26.13 29.53
CA PHE A 36 0.67 -25.66 28.77
C PHE A 36 0.59 -24.14 28.59
N SER A 37 1.70 -23.43 28.85
CA SER A 37 1.81 -22.01 28.51
C SER A 37 1.95 -21.89 26.99
N VAL A 38 0.89 -21.49 26.30
CA VAL A 38 0.99 -21.11 24.89
C VAL A 38 1.37 -19.64 24.85
N ASN A 39 2.64 -19.35 24.53
CA ASN A 39 3.07 -17.98 24.34
C ASN A 39 2.41 -17.46 23.06
N ARG A 40 1.46 -16.53 23.17
CA ARG A 40 0.67 -16.03 22.04
C ARG A 40 1.53 -15.36 20.95
N GLN A 41 2.73 -14.91 21.31
CA GLN A 41 3.74 -14.38 20.39
C GLN A 41 4.41 -15.44 19.50
N VAL A 42 4.31 -16.72 19.84
CA VAL A 42 4.95 -17.85 19.10
C VAL A 42 3.98 -18.49 18.09
N CYS A 43 2.69 -18.14 18.14
CA CYS A 43 1.68 -18.60 17.17
C CYS A 43 1.58 -17.71 15.92
N VAL A 44 2.65 -17.01 15.55
CA VAL A 44 2.74 -16.45 14.21
C VAL A 44 3.43 -17.51 13.36
N GLU A 45 2.67 -18.18 12.50
CA GLU A 45 3.20 -19.09 11.48
C GLU A 45 4.10 -18.30 10.53
N ASN A 46 5.34 -18.01 10.94
CA ASN A 46 6.29 -17.21 10.19
C ASN A 46 6.93 -18.01 9.03
N LEU A 47 6.37 -19.18 8.72
CA LEU A 47 6.81 -20.12 7.70
C LEU A 47 5.64 -20.38 6.74
N LYS A 48 5.92 -20.26 5.44
CA LYS A 48 4.95 -20.58 4.39
C LYS A 48 4.72 -22.09 4.34
N SER A 49 3.57 -22.53 3.82
CA SER A 49 3.23 -23.97 3.66
C SER A 49 4.33 -24.79 3.00
N LEU A 50 4.99 -24.25 1.98
CA LEU A 50 6.13 -24.86 1.28
C LEU A 50 7.33 -25.11 2.21
N SER A 51 7.56 -24.25 3.19
CA SER A 51 8.63 -24.43 4.17
C SER A 51 8.37 -25.64 5.06
N TYR A 52 7.12 -25.86 5.49
CA TYR A 52 6.74 -27.05 6.26
C TYR A 52 6.89 -28.34 5.47
N ILE A 53 6.46 -28.33 4.19
CA ILE A 53 6.63 -29.49 3.30
C ILE A 53 8.12 -29.80 3.13
N SER A 54 8.94 -28.78 2.88
CA SER A 54 10.39 -28.92 2.72
C SER A 54 11.05 -29.48 3.98
N GLN A 55 10.68 -28.98 5.15
CA GLN A 55 11.19 -29.45 6.44
C GLN A 55 10.86 -30.93 6.65
N ARG A 56 9.62 -31.35 6.36
CA ARG A 56 9.20 -32.74 6.49
C ARG A 56 9.99 -33.67 5.56
N VAL A 57 10.17 -33.28 4.30
CA VAL A 57 10.99 -34.04 3.34
C VAL A 57 12.42 -34.22 3.85
N ILE A 58 13.01 -33.19 4.47
CA ILE A 58 14.36 -33.25 5.05
C ILE A 58 14.40 -34.21 6.24
N CYS A 59 13.45 -34.10 7.19
CA CYS A 59 13.36 -35.00 8.34
C CYS A 59 13.21 -36.46 7.90
N ASP A 60 12.27 -36.74 6.99
CA ASP A 60 12.03 -38.10 6.48
C ASP A 60 13.28 -38.68 5.78
N ALA A 61 14.07 -37.83 5.10
CA ALA A 61 15.32 -38.26 4.46
C ALA A 61 16.42 -38.57 5.50
N ILE A 62 16.52 -37.79 6.57
CA ILE A 62 17.47 -38.01 7.67
C ILE A 62 17.14 -39.31 8.41
N ASP A 63 15.86 -39.54 8.69
CA ASP A 63 15.39 -40.74 9.38
C ASP A 63 15.68 -42.00 8.55
N LYS A 64 15.44 -41.94 7.23
CA LYS A 64 15.79 -43.03 6.29
C LYS A 64 17.29 -43.29 6.22
N ALA A 65 18.13 -42.27 6.37
CA ALA A 65 19.59 -42.42 6.41
C ALA A 65 20.09 -42.98 7.75
N GLY A 66 19.22 -43.16 8.76
CA GLY A 66 19.59 -43.63 10.09
C GLY A 66 20.24 -42.55 10.96
N GLY A 67 20.00 -41.27 10.64
CA GLY A 67 20.52 -40.12 11.38
C GLY A 67 21.50 -39.25 10.58
N ILE A 68 21.77 -38.06 11.11
CA ILE A 68 22.52 -37.00 10.42
C ILE A 68 23.97 -37.42 10.12
N LEU A 69 24.60 -38.19 11.01
CA LEU A 69 25.99 -38.61 10.89
C LEU A 69 26.23 -39.64 9.76
N ASN A 70 25.17 -40.29 9.29
CA ASN A 70 25.25 -41.34 8.28
C ASN A 70 25.09 -40.80 6.85
N ILE A 71 24.85 -39.49 6.69
CA ILE A 71 24.68 -38.86 5.37
C ILE A 71 26.04 -38.48 4.80
N PRO A 72 26.51 -39.10 3.70
CA PRO A 72 27.80 -38.77 3.12
C PRO A 72 27.77 -37.40 2.44
N VAL A 73 28.78 -36.56 2.73
CA VAL A 73 28.93 -35.23 2.12
C VAL A 73 29.58 -35.37 0.74
N THR A 74 28.77 -35.63 -0.28
CA THR A 74 29.23 -35.76 -1.67
C THR A 74 29.49 -34.40 -2.33
N LYS A 75 30.21 -34.40 -3.47
CA LYS A 75 30.41 -33.18 -4.28
C LYS A 75 29.08 -32.65 -4.83
N GLU A 76 28.21 -33.55 -5.28
CA GLU A 76 26.89 -33.22 -5.81
C GLU A 76 26.01 -32.53 -4.76
N LEU A 77 26.02 -33.03 -3.52
CA LEU A 77 25.29 -32.42 -2.41
C LEU A 77 25.75 -30.97 -2.18
N ARG A 78 27.07 -30.73 -2.15
CA ARG A 78 27.64 -29.38 -1.99
C ARG A 78 27.22 -28.44 -3.12
N THR A 79 27.27 -28.90 -4.37
CA THR A 79 26.83 -28.11 -5.53
C THR A 79 25.33 -27.82 -5.47
N SER A 80 24.51 -28.81 -5.10
CA SER A 80 23.07 -28.65 -4.95
C SER A 80 22.70 -27.63 -3.87
N VAL A 81 23.35 -27.68 -2.71
CA VAL A 81 23.15 -26.71 -1.62
C VAL A 81 23.55 -25.30 -2.05
N SER A 82 24.69 -25.15 -2.73
CA SER A 82 25.12 -23.84 -3.25
C SER A 82 24.10 -23.27 -4.25
N ALA A 83 23.66 -24.08 -5.22
CA ALA A 83 22.63 -23.68 -6.17
C ALA A 83 21.29 -23.34 -5.50
N ALA A 84 20.88 -24.10 -4.48
CA ALA A 84 19.68 -23.80 -3.69
C ALA A 84 19.79 -22.46 -2.96
N ARG A 85 20.96 -22.16 -2.37
CA ARG A 85 21.21 -20.86 -1.72
C ARG A 85 21.12 -19.70 -2.71
N HIS A 86 21.73 -19.84 -3.89
CA HIS A 86 21.65 -18.82 -4.95
C HIS A 86 20.21 -18.59 -5.42
N ARG A 87 19.44 -19.66 -5.66
CA ARG A 87 18.01 -19.55 -6.02
C ARG A 87 17.19 -18.83 -4.95
N TYR A 88 17.45 -19.13 -3.67
CA TYR A 88 16.77 -18.47 -2.56
C TYR A 88 17.11 -16.98 -2.48
N GLN A 89 18.38 -16.60 -2.68
CA GLN A 89 18.77 -15.19 -2.72
C GLN A 89 18.10 -14.45 -3.87
N ALA A 90 18.10 -15.03 -5.07
CA ALA A 90 17.42 -14.46 -6.23
C ALA A 90 15.91 -14.30 -5.97
N TYR A 91 15.26 -15.28 -5.33
CA TYR A 91 13.86 -15.17 -4.92
C TYR A 91 13.62 -14.01 -3.94
N LEU A 92 14.47 -13.83 -2.94
CA LEU A 92 14.34 -12.72 -1.98
C LEU A 92 14.52 -11.35 -2.66
N GLU A 93 15.46 -11.24 -3.61
CA GLU A 93 15.63 -10.01 -4.39
C GLU A 93 14.44 -9.73 -5.29
N ALA A 94 13.88 -10.76 -5.95
CA ALA A 94 12.68 -10.63 -6.75
C ALA A 94 11.48 -10.17 -5.90
N GLN A 95 11.27 -10.77 -4.72
CA GLN A 95 10.20 -10.35 -3.81
C GLN A 95 10.35 -8.88 -3.36
N LYS A 96 11.57 -8.44 -3.07
CA LYS A 96 11.81 -7.04 -2.69
C LYS A 96 11.50 -6.08 -3.84
N LYS A 97 11.86 -6.46 -5.08
CA LYS A 97 11.55 -5.68 -6.27
C LYS A 97 10.04 -5.64 -6.53
N GLU A 98 9.36 -6.77 -6.46
CA GLU A 98 7.91 -6.87 -6.60
C GLU A 98 7.18 -5.97 -5.59
N GLN A 99 7.53 -6.04 -4.31
CA GLN A 99 6.95 -5.16 -3.28
C GLN A 99 7.21 -3.67 -3.55
N LEU A 100 8.39 -3.32 -4.04
CA LEU A 100 8.72 -1.95 -4.39
C LEU A 100 7.89 -1.45 -5.57
N GLU A 101 7.73 -2.28 -6.61
CA GLU A 101 6.93 -1.93 -7.79
C GLU A 101 5.44 -1.89 -7.46
N GLU A 102 4.91 -2.83 -6.67
CA GLU A 102 3.52 -2.78 -6.15
C GLU A 102 3.28 -1.51 -5.32
N ALA A 103 4.24 -1.11 -4.48
CA ALA A 103 4.14 0.12 -3.69
C ALA A 103 4.17 1.38 -4.58
N LYS A 104 4.95 1.38 -5.67
CA LYS A 104 4.95 2.49 -6.65
C LYS A 104 3.66 2.51 -7.44
N GLU A 105 3.20 1.36 -7.91
CA GLU A 105 1.98 1.24 -8.71
C GLU A 105 0.74 1.61 -7.90
N SER A 106 0.64 1.17 -6.65
CA SER A 106 -0.45 1.58 -5.75
C SER A 106 -0.48 3.09 -5.50
N LYS A 107 0.67 3.73 -5.25
CA LYS A 107 0.77 5.19 -5.14
C LYS A 107 0.30 5.89 -6.43
N ARG A 108 0.74 5.39 -7.58
CA ARG A 108 0.33 5.91 -8.89
C ARG A 108 -1.18 5.80 -9.10
N ARG A 109 -1.77 4.64 -8.79
CA ARG A 109 -3.23 4.40 -8.88
C ARG A 109 -4.02 5.37 -7.99
N LEU A 110 -3.55 5.61 -6.76
CA LEU A 110 -4.21 6.59 -5.86
C LEU A 110 -4.20 8.01 -6.44
N VAL A 111 -3.07 8.45 -7.02
CA VAL A 111 -2.98 9.77 -7.66
C VAL A 111 -3.88 9.85 -8.90
N GLU A 112 -3.95 8.79 -9.72
CA GLU A 112 -4.84 8.71 -10.88
C GLU A 112 -6.33 8.78 -10.45
N GLU A 113 -6.71 8.07 -9.38
CA GLU A 113 -8.06 8.14 -8.79
C GLU A 113 -8.39 9.54 -8.28
N GLU A 114 -7.46 10.20 -7.59
CA GLU A 114 -7.61 11.59 -7.13
C GLU A 114 -7.86 12.54 -8.31
N ILE A 115 -7.06 12.45 -9.39
CA ILE A 115 -7.23 13.25 -10.60
C ILE A 115 -8.63 13.05 -11.20
N ASP A 116 -9.10 11.82 -11.27
CA ASP A 116 -10.42 11.52 -11.82
C ASP A 116 -11.55 12.07 -10.94
N THR A 117 -11.39 12.06 -9.61
CA THR A 117 -12.36 12.72 -8.72
C THR A 117 -12.37 14.24 -8.93
N LEU A 118 -11.21 14.88 -9.11
CA LEU A 118 -11.10 16.31 -9.38
C LEU A 118 -11.72 16.68 -10.73
N LYS A 119 -11.47 15.89 -11.78
CA LYS A 119 -12.11 16.06 -13.10
C LYS A 119 -13.63 15.98 -13.01
N ARG A 120 -14.18 15.02 -12.25
CA ARG A 120 -15.62 14.92 -12.00
C ARG A 120 -16.16 16.14 -11.23
N LYS A 121 -15.44 16.60 -10.19
CA LYS A 121 -15.82 17.79 -9.41
C LYS A 121 -15.84 19.07 -10.23
N LYS A 122 -14.97 19.19 -11.23
CA LYS A 122 -14.85 20.35 -12.13
C LYS A 122 -16.10 20.57 -13.00
N VAL A 123 -16.79 19.51 -13.43
CA VAL A 123 -17.90 19.60 -14.41
C VAL A 123 -19.06 20.47 -13.92
N ARG A 124 -19.51 20.28 -12.68
CA ARG A 124 -20.66 21.02 -12.12
C ARG A 124 -20.42 22.55 -12.05
N PRO A 125 -19.32 23.04 -11.46
CA PRO A 125 -19.04 24.47 -11.43
C PRO A 125 -18.80 25.05 -12.84
N GLU A 126 -18.26 24.29 -13.81
CA GLU A 126 -18.16 24.74 -15.21
C GLU A 126 -19.53 25.00 -15.83
N ALA A 127 -20.47 24.05 -15.69
CA ALA A 127 -21.84 24.23 -16.14
C ALA A 127 -22.53 25.41 -15.44
N THR A 128 -22.34 25.53 -14.12
CA THR A 128 -22.94 26.63 -13.33
C THR A 128 -22.42 28.00 -13.78
N VAL A 129 -21.12 28.12 -14.07
CA VAL A 129 -20.55 29.36 -14.62
C VAL A 129 -21.18 29.70 -15.96
N ALA A 130 -21.27 28.72 -16.88
CA ALA A 130 -21.86 28.91 -18.20
C ALA A 130 -23.33 29.39 -18.10
N ASP A 131 -24.13 28.74 -17.26
CA ASP A 131 -25.54 29.08 -17.05
C ASP A 131 -25.71 30.50 -16.46
N LEU A 132 -24.89 30.85 -15.46
CA LEU A 132 -24.91 32.18 -14.85
C LEU A 132 -24.47 33.27 -15.83
N THR A 133 -23.45 33.00 -16.66
CA THR A 133 -23.01 33.95 -17.69
C THR A 133 -24.07 34.15 -18.76
N ALA A 134 -24.66 33.07 -19.28
CA ALA A 134 -25.73 33.16 -20.28
C ALA A 134 -26.96 33.89 -19.72
N SER A 135 -27.34 33.61 -18.49
CA SER A 135 -28.44 34.31 -17.81
C SER A 135 -28.14 35.80 -17.61
N ALA A 136 -26.88 36.14 -17.28
CA ALA A 136 -26.45 37.53 -17.14
C ALA A 136 -26.46 38.28 -18.48
N ASP A 137 -26.04 37.63 -19.57
CA ASP A 137 -26.03 38.20 -20.91
C ASP A 137 -27.47 38.43 -21.41
N ASN A 138 -28.37 37.44 -21.25
CA ASN A 138 -29.80 37.59 -21.57
C ASN A 138 -30.46 38.74 -20.79
N LEU A 139 -30.09 38.96 -19.53
CA LEU A 139 -30.60 40.09 -18.74
C LEU A 139 -30.02 41.43 -19.20
N ALA A 140 -28.78 41.46 -19.69
CA ALA A 140 -28.19 42.67 -20.24
C ALA A 140 -28.88 43.06 -21.55
N GLU A 141 -29.12 42.11 -22.44
CA GLU A 141 -29.85 42.33 -23.71
C GLU A 141 -31.27 42.85 -23.46
N LYS A 142 -32.02 42.22 -22.53
CA LYS A 142 -33.35 42.72 -22.12
C LYS A 142 -33.31 44.14 -21.54
N ALA A 143 -32.24 44.51 -20.85
CA ALA A 143 -32.10 45.86 -20.31
C ALA A 143 -31.90 46.87 -21.44
N GLU A 144 -31.19 46.50 -22.51
CA GLU A 144 -31.01 47.33 -23.70
C GLU A 144 -32.32 47.50 -24.47
N GLU A 145 -33.13 46.44 -24.58
CA GLU A 145 -34.45 46.49 -25.23
C GLU A 145 -35.48 47.33 -24.45
N THR A 146 -35.53 47.14 -23.13
CA THR A 146 -36.59 47.73 -22.28
C THR A 146 -36.19 49.05 -21.63
N GLY A 147 -34.89 49.35 -21.55
CA GLY A 147 -34.35 50.48 -20.79
C GLY A 147 -34.45 50.33 -19.28
N ASP A 148 -34.82 49.14 -18.76
CA ASP A 148 -35.01 48.92 -17.33
C ASP A 148 -33.70 48.57 -16.60
N VAL A 149 -33.23 49.52 -15.78
CA VAL A 149 -32.01 49.43 -14.97
C VAL A 149 -32.04 48.26 -13.98
N VAL A 150 -33.21 47.77 -13.57
CA VAL A 150 -33.32 46.60 -12.67
C VAL A 150 -32.67 45.36 -13.30
N HIS A 151 -32.79 45.17 -14.61
CA HIS A 151 -32.19 44.06 -15.33
C HIS A 151 -30.65 44.13 -15.31
N ILE A 152 -30.07 45.33 -15.39
CA ILE A 152 -28.63 45.55 -15.22
C ILE A 152 -28.16 45.15 -13.82
N VAL A 153 -28.89 45.53 -12.78
CA VAL A 153 -28.53 45.18 -11.39
C VAL A 153 -28.54 43.66 -11.20
N LYS A 154 -29.56 42.96 -11.72
CA LYS A 154 -29.65 41.50 -11.67
C LYS A 154 -28.52 40.83 -12.47
N SER A 155 -28.24 41.30 -13.69
CA SER A 155 -27.13 40.82 -14.51
C SER A 155 -25.79 40.92 -13.77
N ASN A 156 -25.51 42.08 -13.17
CA ASN A 156 -24.29 42.30 -12.39
C ASN A 156 -24.18 41.37 -11.16
N CYS A 157 -25.31 41.08 -10.48
CA CYS A 157 -25.33 40.12 -9.39
C CYS A 157 -24.91 38.71 -9.87
N LEU A 158 -25.48 38.24 -10.98
CA LEU A 158 -25.12 36.95 -11.56
C LEU A 158 -23.65 36.90 -12.01
N ARG A 159 -23.12 37.98 -12.60
CA ARG A 159 -21.70 38.08 -12.97
C ARG A 159 -20.77 38.00 -11.77
N LYS A 160 -21.13 38.62 -10.64
CA LYS A 160 -20.36 38.50 -9.38
C LYS A 160 -20.33 37.05 -8.88
N THR A 161 -21.48 36.37 -8.90
CA THR A 161 -21.56 34.95 -8.50
C THR A 161 -20.77 34.06 -9.47
N ALA A 162 -20.88 34.29 -10.78
CA ALA A 162 -20.12 33.58 -11.79
C ALA A 162 -18.60 33.76 -11.58
N LYS A 163 -18.15 34.98 -11.28
CA LYS A 163 -16.73 35.26 -10.99
C LYS A 163 -16.21 34.45 -9.80
N SER A 164 -16.96 34.41 -8.69
CA SER A 164 -16.57 33.57 -7.54
C SER A 164 -16.48 32.08 -7.91
N LYS A 165 -17.40 31.57 -8.74
CA LYS A 165 -17.33 30.19 -9.25
C LYS A 165 -16.18 29.96 -10.23
N THR A 166 -15.78 30.96 -11.01
CA THR A 166 -14.59 30.85 -11.87
C THR A 166 -13.30 30.75 -11.06
N GLU A 167 -13.19 31.44 -9.92
CA GLU A 167 -12.03 31.33 -9.02
C GLU A 167 -11.95 29.92 -8.42
N GLU A 168 -13.08 29.35 -7.97
CA GLU A 168 -13.15 27.95 -7.53
C GLU A 168 -12.69 26.97 -8.62
N LEU A 169 -13.09 27.20 -9.88
CA LEU A 169 -12.66 26.39 -11.02
C LEU A 169 -11.16 26.48 -11.32
N LEU A 170 -10.58 27.68 -11.19
CA LEU A 170 -9.14 27.87 -11.38
C LEU A 170 -8.35 27.09 -10.33
N ASN A 171 -8.81 27.09 -9.08
CA ASN A 171 -8.18 26.30 -8.01
C ASN A 171 -8.22 24.80 -8.33
N ILE A 172 -9.38 24.27 -8.73
CA ILE A 172 -9.51 22.84 -9.12
C ILE A 172 -8.61 22.51 -10.33
N LYS A 173 -8.53 23.40 -11.32
CA LYS A 173 -7.63 23.22 -12.48
C LYS A 173 -6.16 23.20 -12.06
N GLN A 174 -5.77 24.07 -11.13
CA GLN A 174 -4.42 24.11 -10.59
C GLN A 174 -4.09 22.84 -9.81
N GLU A 175 -5.00 22.35 -8.96
CA GLU A 175 -4.85 21.08 -8.24
C GLU A 175 -4.66 19.90 -9.19
N ILE A 176 -5.43 19.84 -10.29
CA ILE A 176 -5.25 18.81 -11.33
C ILE A 176 -3.85 18.90 -11.97
N ILE A 177 -3.36 20.10 -12.27
CA ILE A 177 -2.03 20.29 -12.86
C ILE A 177 -0.95 19.81 -11.88
N THR A 178 -1.04 20.19 -10.60
CA THR A 178 -0.11 19.73 -9.57
C THR A 178 -0.11 18.21 -9.44
N LYS A 179 -1.29 17.58 -9.44
CA LYS A 179 -1.41 16.12 -9.39
C LYS A 179 -0.87 15.42 -10.64
N LEU A 180 -1.00 16.02 -11.81
CA LEU A 180 -0.38 15.51 -13.04
C LEU A 180 1.14 15.60 -13.00
N GLN A 181 1.72 16.60 -12.33
CA GLN A 181 3.15 16.71 -12.09
C GLN A 181 3.67 15.68 -11.08
N GLU A 182 2.83 15.22 -10.14
CA GLU A 182 3.19 14.12 -9.23
C GLU A 182 3.34 12.77 -9.97
N LEU A 183 2.78 12.65 -11.18
CA LEU A 183 2.87 11.46 -12.04
C LEU A 183 4.03 11.48 -13.04
N SER A 184 4.64 12.65 -13.30
CA SER A 184 5.74 12.84 -14.25
C SER A 184 7.10 12.59 -13.63
#